data_AF-A0A7X0J0W9-F1
#
_entry.id   AF-A0A7X0J0W9-F1
#
_cell.length_a   1.000
_cell.length_b   1.000
_cell.length_c   1.000
_cell.angle_alpha   90.00
_cell.angle_beta   90.00
_cell.angle_gamma   90.00
#
_symmetry.space_group_name_H-M   'P 1'
#
loop_
_entity.id
_entity.type
_entity.pdbx_description
1 polymer ?
#
loop_
_entity_poly.entity_id
_entity_poly.type
_entity_poly.pdbx_seq_one_letter_code
_entity_poly.pdbx_strand_id
1 'polypeptide(L)'
;MKTRDKILTILNEVIDSDYSELNKLEISDDEKLRAITSESMVALIFVTTLEDEFSIEFNDDEIDITFFNSIDYLAETVDSHLSE
;
A
#
# COMPACT_ATOMS: atom_id res chain seq x y z
N MET A 1 9.24 14.40 3.05
CA MET A 1 9.29 12.92 3.10
C MET A 1 8.95 12.44 1.71
N LYS A 2 9.63 11.44 1.14
CA LYS A 2 9.27 10.95 -0.20
C LYS A 2 7.99 10.13 -0.10
N THR A 3 7.12 10.19 -1.11
CA THR A 3 5.84 9.44 -1.19
C THR A 3 6.03 7.96 -0.87
N ARG A 4 7.08 7.36 -1.44
CA ARG A 4 7.55 6.01 -1.14
C ARG A 4 7.73 5.71 0.35
N ASP A 5 8.44 6.58 1.09
CA ASP A 5 8.69 6.37 2.53
C ASP A 5 7.39 6.41 3.34
N LYS A 6 6.44 7.24 2.90
CA LYS A 6 5.12 7.36 3.53
C LYS A 6 4.27 6.12 3.27
N ILE A 7 4.24 5.61 2.03
CA ILE A 7 3.57 4.36 1.67
C ILE A 7 4.11 3.20 2.52
N LEU A 8 5.44 3.09 2.66
CA LEU A 8 6.06 2.07 3.51
C LEU A 8 5.64 2.20 4.98
N THR A 9 5.52 3.43 5.48
CA THR A 9 5.06 3.68 6.85
C THR A 9 3.63 3.18 7.02
N ILE A 10 2.72 3.56 6.13
CA ILE A 10 1.31 3.13 6.14
C ILE A 10 1.21 1.60 6.03
N LEU A 11 1.97 0.98 5.12
CA LEU A 11 1.97 -0.46 4.95
C LEU A 11 2.36 -1.16 6.26
N ASN A 12 3.42 -0.71 6.93
CA ASN A 12 3.84 -1.30 8.19
C ASN A 12 2.83 -1.05 9.32
N GLU A 13 2.20 0.13 9.38
CA GLU A 13 1.15 0.44 10.38
C GLU A 13 -0.08 -0.46 10.20
N VAL A 14 -0.53 -0.66 8.97
CA VAL A 14 -1.67 -1.55 8.65
C VAL A 14 -1.32 -3.01 8.98
N ILE A 15 -0.10 -3.45 8.64
CA ILE A 15 0.36 -4.80 8.99
C ILE A 15 0.46 -4.97 10.50
N ASP A 16 1.01 -4.01 11.24
CA ASP A 16 1.14 -4.12 12.69
C ASP A 16 -0.22 -4.17 13.41
N SER A 17 -1.22 -3.47 12.88
CA SER A 17 -2.59 -3.46 13.43
C SER A 17 -3.36 -4.75 13.13
N ASP A 18 -3.41 -5.17 11.86
CA ASP A 18 -4.38 -6.15 11.39
C ASP A 18 -3.75 -7.43 10.80
N TYR A 19 -2.42 -7.45 10.60
CA TYR A 19 -1.72 -8.61 10.04
C TYR A 19 -0.31 -8.84 10.59
N SER A 20 -0.13 -8.67 11.91
CA SER A 20 1.19 -8.59 12.56
C SER A 20 2.07 -9.83 12.38
N GLU A 21 1.47 -10.99 12.08
CA GLU A 21 2.23 -12.22 11.75
C GLU A 21 3.13 -12.04 10.53
N LEU A 22 2.74 -11.17 9.58
CA LEU A 22 3.53 -10.89 8.39
C LEU A 22 4.86 -10.19 8.72
N ASN A 23 4.90 -9.38 9.79
CA ASN A 23 6.14 -8.75 10.28
C ASN A 23 7.08 -9.73 10.99
N LYS A 24 6.64 -10.96 11.27
CA LYS A 24 7.52 -12.04 11.77
C LYS A 24 8.27 -12.75 10.64
N LEU A 25 7.86 -12.53 9.38
CA LEU A 25 8.53 -13.08 8.22
C LEU A 25 9.67 -12.16 7.80
N GLU A 26 10.85 -12.73 7.55
CA GLU A 26 11.99 -12.01 6.96
C GLU A 26 11.79 -11.90 5.44
N ILE A 27 10.79 -11.11 5.03
CA ILE A 27 10.43 -10.84 3.63
C ILE A 27 10.60 -9.37 3.28
N SER A 28 10.75 -9.09 1.99
CA SER A 28 10.87 -7.72 1.47
C SER A 28 9.55 -6.94 1.58
N ASP A 29 9.62 -5.60 1.54
CA ASP A 29 8.43 -4.74 1.59
C ASP A 29 7.47 -4.99 0.42
N ASP A 30 8.00 -5.27 -0.78
CA ASP A 30 7.18 -5.65 -1.93
C ASP A 30 6.49 -7.00 -1.72
N GLU A 31 7.14 -7.95 -1.03
CA GLU A 31 6.48 -9.21 -0.65
C GLU A 31 5.40 -8.98 0.41
N LYS A 32 5.61 -8.05 1.34
CA LYS A 32 4.57 -7.67 2.31
C LYS A 32 3.35 -7.07 1.60
N LEU A 33 3.59 -6.15 0.66
CA LEU A 33 2.55 -5.54 -0.17
C LEU A 33 1.76 -6.60 -0.96
N ARG A 34 2.45 -7.59 -1.54
CA ARG A 34 1.77 -8.71 -2.20
C ARG A 34 1.00 -9.56 -1.21
N ALA A 35 1.52 -9.80 -0.01
CA ALA A 35 0.87 -10.66 0.97
C ALA A 35 -0.44 -10.07 1.51
N ILE A 36 -0.54 -8.75 1.67
CA ILE A 36 -1.80 -8.12 2.12
C ILE A 36 -2.94 -8.32 1.12
N THR A 37 -2.68 -8.58 -0.16
CA THR A 37 -3.72 -8.88 -1.17
C THR A 37 -4.49 -10.17 -0.87
N SER A 38 -3.86 -11.10 -0.16
CA SER A 38 -4.52 -12.35 0.25
C SER A 38 -5.55 -12.12 1.35
N GLU A 39 -5.41 -11.02 2.10
CA GLU A 39 -6.29 -10.61 3.18
C GLU A 39 -7.15 -9.43 2.73
N SER A 40 -8.34 -9.71 2.17
CA SER A 40 -9.18 -8.71 1.50
C SER A 40 -9.51 -7.48 2.36
N MET A 41 -9.63 -7.64 3.69
CA MET A 41 -9.88 -6.53 4.60
C MET A 41 -8.64 -5.65 4.79
N VAL A 42 -7.45 -6.26 4.90
CA VAL A 42 -6.18 -5.56 5.10
C VAL A 42 -5.81 -4.77 3.85
N ALA A 43 -6.00 -5.36 2.66
CA ALA A 43 -5.83 -4.66 1.39
C ALA A 43 -6.75 -3.44 1.28
N LEU A 44 -8.02 -3.57 1.66
CA LEU A 44 -8.97 -2.46 1.65
C LEU A 44 -8.58 -1.35 2.63
N ILE A 45 -8.19 -1.70 3.86
CA ILE A 45 -7.71 -0.73 4.86
C ILE A 45 -6.47 0.00 4.33
N PHE A 46 -5.54 -0.72 3.70
CA PHE A 46 -4.35 -0.12 3.13
C PHE A 46 -4.69 0.90 2.03
N VAL A 47 -5.52 0.53 1.06
CA VAL A 47 -5.92 1.43 -0.04
C VAL A 47 -6.65 2.66 0.49
N THR A 48 -7.66 2.47 1.34
CA THR A 48 -8.42 3.59 1.92
C THR A 48 -7.55 4.52 2.78
N THR A 49 -6.57 3.98 3.51
CA THR A 49 -5.62 4.79 4.28
C THR A 49 -4.71 5.63 3.36
N LEU A 50 -4.32 5.09 2.20
CA LEU A 50 -3.56 5.85 1.21
C LEU A 50 -4.40 7.00 0.64
N GLU A 51 -5.64 6.72 0.24
CA GLU A 51 -6.57 7.72 -0.28
C GLU A 51 -6.78 8.87 0.72
N ASP A 52 -7.06 8.53 1.98
CA ASP A 52 -7.25 9.51 3.05
C ASP A 52 -5.97 10.33 3.32
N GLU A 53 -4.81 9.67 3.44
CA GLU A 53 -3.56 10.34 3.79
C GLU A 53 -3.06 11.26 2.67
N PHE A 54 -3.19 10.84 1.41
CA PHE A 54 -2.76 11.64 0.26
C PHE A 54 -3.88 12.55 -0.28
N SER A 55 -5.11 12.43 0.22
CA SER A 55 -6.28 13.14 -0.28
C SER A 55 -6.51 12.91 -1.78
N ILE A 56 -6.39 11.65 -2.21
CA ILE A 56 -6.58 11.16 -3.58
C ILE A 56 -7.68 10.09 -3.61
N GLU A 57 -8.12 9.69 -4.80
CA GLU A 57 -9.07 8.59 -5.00
C GLU A 57 -8.55 7.72 -6.15
N PHE A 58 -8.32 6.44 -5.89
CA PHE A 58 -7.90 5.51 -6.94
C PHE A 58 -9.13 5.01 -7.69
N ASN A 59 -9.03 4.89 -9.01
CA ASN A 59 -10.07 4.20 -9.77
C ASN A 59 -10.00 2.68 -9.50
N ASP A 60 -11.15 2.00 -9.54
CA ASP A 60 -11.21 0.53 -9.40
C ASP A 60 -10.28 -0.21 -10.38
N ASP A 61 -10.08 0.36 -11.58
CA ASP A 61 -9.20 -0.18 -12.62
C ASP A 61 -7.70 -0.07 -12.25
N GLU A 62 -7.34 0.87 -11.37
CA GLU A 62 -5.96 1.06 -10.88
C GLU A 62 -5.63 0.09 -9.74
N ILE A 63 -6.62 -0.38 -8.98
CA ILE A 63 -6.44 -1.28 -7.83
C ILE A 63 -6.41 -2.74 -8.32
N ASP A 64 -5.37 -3.10 -9.04
CA ASP A 64 -5.15 -4.44 -9.60
C ASP A 64 -3.96 -5.17 -8.94
N ILE A 65 -3.59 -6.36 -9.45
CA ILE A 65 -2.42 -7.10 -8.94
C ILE A 65 -1.12 -6.30 -9.13
N THR A 66 -1.03 -5.44 -10.14
CA THR A 66 0.14 -4.58 -10.41
C THR A 66 0.30 -3.52 -9.33
N PHE A 67 -0.80 -2.94 -8.87
CA PHE A 67 -0.83 -2.00 -7.74
C PHE A 67 -0.10 -2.54 -6.51
N PHE A 68 -0.29 -3.83 -6.22
CA PHE A 68 0.30 -4.49 -5.06
C PHE A 68 1.63 -5.21 -5.35
N ASN A 69 2.18 -5.07 -6.56
CA ASN A 69 3.42 -5.77 -6.92
C ASN A 69 4.69 -5.02 -6.51
N SER A 70 4.65 -3.69 -6.46
CA SER A 70 5.84 -2.86 -6.21
C SER A 70 5.48 -1.57 -5.49
N ILE A 71 6.20 -1.28 -4.40
CA ILE A 71 6.08 -0.02 -3.67
C ILE A 71 6.51 1.17 -4.54
N ASP A 72 7.50 0.98 -5.41
CA ASP A 72 7.97 2.05 -6.28
C ASP A 72 6.91 2.41 -7.32
N TYR A 73 6.26 1.41 -7.93
CA TYR A 73 5.13 1.64 -8.84
C TYR A 73 3.97 2.35 -8.12
N LEU A 74 3.62 1.89 -6.92
CA LEU A 74 2.58 2.53 -6.12
C LEU A 74 2.92 3.99 -5.78
N ALA A 75 4.17 4.28 -5.47
CA ALA A 75 4.63 5.65 -5.23
C ALA A 75 4.51 6.53 -6.47
N GLU A 76 4.87 6.01 -7.66
CA GLU A 76 4.68 6.73 -8.93
C GLU A 76 3.21 7.00 -9.23
N THR A 77 2.32 6.03 -8.97
CA THR A 77 0.87 6.22 -9.11
C THR A 77 0.36 7.32 -8.20
N VAL A 78 0.70 7.29 -6.91
CA VAL A 78 0.32 8.34 -5.95
C VAL A 78 0.87 9.71 -6.37
N ASP A 79 2.14 9.78 -6.77
CA ASP A 79 2.76 11.04 -7.23
C ASP A 79 2.08 11.60 -8.50
N SER A 80 1.56 10.73 -9.37
CA SER A 80 0.76 11.13 -10.53
C SER A 80 -0.53 11.83 -10.10
N HIS A 81 -1.30 11.22 -9.19
CA HIS A 81 -2.54 11.80 -8.65
C HIS A 81 -2.31 13.14 -7.94
N LEU A 82 -1.21 13.26 -7.18
CA LEU A 82 -0.85 14.51 -6.49
C LEU A 82 -0.45 15.65 -7.44
N SER A 83 -0.17 15.33 -8.71
CA SER A 83 0.25 16.30 -9.73
C SER A 83 -0.87 16.71 -10.68
N GLU A 84 -2.08 16.13 -10.55
CA GLU A 84 -3.28 16.51 -11.29
C GLU A 84 -3.95 17.79 -10.75
#